data_AF-A0A1A9M8I5-F1
#
_entry.id   AF-A0A1A9M8I5-F1
#
_cell.length_a   1.000
_cell.length_b   1.000
_cell.length_c   1.000
_cell.angle_alpha   90.00
_cell.angle_beta   90.00
_cell.angle_gamma   90.00
#
_symmetry.space_group_name_H-M   'P 1'
#
loop_
_entity.id
_entity.type
_entity.pdbx_description
1 polymer ?
#
loop_
_entity_poly.entity_id
_entity_poly.type
_entity_poly.pdbx_seq_one_letter_code
_entity_poly.pdbx_strand_id
1 'polypeptide(L)'
;MRSDRRFASALLACLMAVSIGNASADQAATPAATPPFVAMETVVSGDCWGQWPDDVLAAVSRCKPAEHNRLALQVIDDADGSARVGIDAQPCNGARCADLAQLLRSAPAQALLLRTPPARIDAVLAALDHARARARASIEPLVQAVPAPAAPITLAPGVRYWRQRVDGPQPVMLHIARIDLTTPGLQLVGTRGDRSGGGEFLANPTTAFVRDGGLALAINADYFLPFDGGHLFDKAFVPAAGQGVTAEGLAIDDGHLDSAAATGDARVDGAFCVSKRNAVHIVRGSCPVGVGAGPLLLLDGKHQPREASRADYYDGPEPRSALGLDRAGKTLWMVVADGRQPGYSAGMTLDALTAVLQQLGAHAAINLDGGGSSTLAARVDGRVRTLNRPIHTGIPGRERPVANQLGVRIAPLH
;
A
#
# COMPACT_ATOMS: atom_id res chain seq x y z
N MET A 1 12.69 9.19 -48.99
CA MET A 1 13.81 9.10 -48.01
C MET A 1 13.57 7.90 -47.12
N ARG A 2 14.45 6.89 -47.21
CA ARG A 2 14.49 5.72 -46.32
C ARG A 2 15.00 6.15 -44.94
N SER A 3 14.42 5.64 -43.86
CA SER A 3 15.11 5.51 -42.58
C SER A 3 14.60 4.28 -41.84
N ASP A 4 15.56 3.53 -41.31
CA ASP A 4 15.55 2.12 -40.99
C ASP A 4 14.70 1.69 -39.78
N ARG A 5 13.99 0.57 -39.97
CA ARG A 5 13.39 -0.29 -38.93
C ARG A 5 14.44 -1.29 -38.44
N ARG A 6 15.25 -0.97 -37.42
CA ARG A 6 16.09 -1.96 -36.72
C ARG A 6 16.37 -1.56 -35.25
N PHE A 7 15.37 -1.58 -34.38
CA PHE A 7 15.59 -1.49 -32.92
C PHE A 7 14.59 -2.30 -32.07
N ALA A 8 13.87 -3.26 -32.65
CA ALA A 8 12.81 -4.01 -31.93
C ALA A 8 13.14 -5.47 -31.60
N SER A 9 14.39 -5.93 -31.70
CA SER A 9 14.72 -7.37 -31.60
C SER A 9 15.75 -7.75 -30.53
N ALA A 10 16.16 -6.84 -29.65
CA ALA A 10 17.25 -7.11 -28.69
C ALA A 10 16.82 -7.44 -27.25
N LEU A 11 15.54 -7.30 -26.87
CA LEU A 11 15.11 -7.57 -25.48
C LEU A 11 14.61 -9.01 -25.21
N LEU A 12 14.54 -9.87 -26.23
CA LEU A 12 13.91 -11.20 -26.11
C LEU A 12 14.88 -12.36 -25.83
N ALA A 13 16.17 -12.10 -25.57
CA ALA A 13 17.20 -13.16 -25.59
C ALA A 13 17.99 -13.39 -24.28
N CYS A 14 17.75 -12.66 -23.18
CA CYS A 14 18.57 -12.78 -21.96
C CYS A 14 17.93 -13.57 -20.79
N LEU A 15 17.15 -14.61 -21.07
CA LEU A 15 16.62 -15.52 -20.03
C LEU A 15 17.11 -16.97 -20.13
N MET A 16 18.13 -17.24 -20.95
CA MET A 16 18.71 -18.57 -21.08
C MET A 16 20.23 -18.48 -21.19
N ALA A 17 20.95 -18.61 -20.06
CA ALA A 17 22.25 -19.29 -19.98
C ALA A 17 22.82 -19.19 -18.54
N VAL A 18 22.95 -20.34 -17.88
CA VAL A 18 23.91 -20.53 -16.80
C VAL A 18 25.26 -20.81 -17.45
N SER A 19 26.27 -19.99 -17.14
CA SER A 19 27.67 -20.35 -17.36
C SER A 19 28.54 -19.78 -16.25
N ILE A 20 29.31 -20.70 -15.65
CA ILE A 20 30.35 -20.43 -14.65
C ILE A 20 31.59 -20.02 -15.46
N GLY A 21 32.12 -18.83 -15.23
CA GLY A 21 33.30 -18.34 -15.92
C GLY A 21 33.90 -17.11 -15.24
N ASN A 22 35.13 -17.27 -14.75
CA ASN A 22 35.94 -16.29 -14.03
C ASN A 22 36.10 -14.97 -14.79
N ALA A 23 35.89 -13.85 -14.09
CA ALA A 23 36.29 -12.53 -14.52
C ALA A 23 37.41 -12.00 -13.61
N SER A 24 38.56 -11.73 -14.22
CA SER A 24 39.67 -10.96 -13.66
C SER A 24 39.31 -9.48 -13.54
N ALA A 25 39.87 -8.84 -12.52
CA ALA A 25 39.77 -7.43 -12.18
C ALA A 25 40.04 -6.47 -13.35
N ASP A 26 39.30 -5.36 -13.45
CA ASP A 26 39.76 -4.09 -12.87
C ASP A 26 38.69 -2.97 -12.92
N GLN A 27 38.82 -2.02 -11.99
CA GLN A 27 38.06 -0.77 -11.78
C GLN A 27 36.66 -0.87 -11.15
N ALA A 28 36.68 -1.07 -9.83
CA ALA A 28 35.56 -0.82 -8.94
C ALA A 28 35.31 0.69 -8.76
N ALA A 29 34.18 1.18 -9.24
CA ALA A 29 33.58 2.42 -8.74
C ALA A 29 33.06 2.16 -7.33
N THR A 30 33.65 2.83 -6.33
CA THR A 30 33.24 2.76 -4.93
C THR A 30 31.76 3.17 -4.82
N PRO A 31 30.86 2.32 -4.30
CA PRO A 31 29.48 2.74 -4.08
C PRO A 31 29.49 3.87 -3.06
N ALA A 32 28.86 5.00 -3.40
CA ALA A 32 28.63 6.10 -2.47
C ALA A 32 27.99 5.53 -1.21
N ALA A 33 28.70 5.65 -0.08
CA ALA A 33 28.24 5.14 1.19
C ALA A 33 26.84 5.73 1.47
N THR A 34 25.86 4.84 1.66
CA THR A 34 24.59 5.23 2.28
C THR A 34 24.95 5.93 3.59
N PRO A 35 24.47 7.17 3.83
CA PRO A 35 24.73 7.80 5.11
C PRO A 35 24.29 6.83 6.20
N PRO A 36 25.15 6.50 7.19
CA PRO A 36 24.75 5.62 8.27
C PRO A 36 23.54 6.26 8.93
N PHE A 37 22.53 5.43 9.22
CA PHE A 37 21.43 5.84 10.08
C PHE A 37 22.03 6.36 11.38
N VAL A 38 21.99 7.68 11.58
CA VAL A 38 22.40 8.31 12.84
C VAL A 38 21.24 8.11 13.78
N ALA A 39 21.32 7.06 14.61
CA ALA A 39 20.38 6.88 15.70
C ALA A 39 20.41 8.16 16.56
N MET A 40 19.27 8.84 16.69
CA MET A 40 19.16 9.91 17.67
C MET A 40 19.41 9.31 19.05
N GLU A 41 20.34 9.90 19.82
CA GLU A 41 20.62 9.48 21.19
C GLU A 41 19.31 9.48 21.97
N THR A 42 18.91 8.29 22.39
CA THR A 42 17.73 8.08 23.20
C THR A 42 18.15 8.43 24.63
N VAL A 43 17.99 9.69 25.04
CA VAL A 43 18.28 10.08 26.42
C VAL A 43 17.13 9.61 27.31
N VAL A 44 17.21 8.35 27.71
CA VAL A 44 16.57 7.87 28.94
C VAL A 44 17.41 8.48 30.05
N SER A 45 16.99 9.64 30.58
CA SER A 45 17.55 10.11 31.85
C SER A 45 17.34 8.99 32.88
N GLY A 46 18.43 8.56 33.52
CA GLY A 46 18.41 7.48 34.51
C GLY A 46 17.45 7.73 35.68
N ASP A 47 16.98 8.97 35.85
CA ASP A 47 16.06 9.37 36.91
C ASP A 47 14.59 9.04 36.58
N CYS A 48 14.19 9.12 35.31
CA CYS A 48 12.77 9.08 34.95
C CYS A 48 12.21 7.65 34.93
N TRP A 49 12.99 6.69 34.42
CA TRP A 49 12.59 5.28 34.38
C TRP A 49 13.15 4.48 35.55
N GLY A 50 14.13 5.00 36.29
CA GLY A 50 14.67 4.35 37.49
C GLY A 50 13.67 4.26 38.64
N GLN A 51 12.80 5.27 38.79
CA GLN A 51 11.79 5.30 39.87
C GLN A 51 10.43 4.69 39.47
N TRP A 52 10.10 4.69 38.17
CA TRP A 52 8.83 4.17 37.63
C TRP A 52 9.09 3.31 36.37
N PRO A 53 9.76 2.15 36.51
CA PRO A 53 10.20 1.35 35.36
C PRO A 53 9.04 0.79 34.52
N ASP A 54 7.87 0.59 35.13
CA ASP A 54 6.72 -0.05 34.50
C ASP A 54 5.46 0.83 34.44
N ASP A 55 5.53 2.10 34.86
CA ASP A 55 4.40 3.03 34.82
C ASP A 55 4.72 4.21 33.90
N VAL A 56 4.20 4.13 32.67
CA VAL A 56 4.46 5.12 31.62
C VAL A 56 3.92 6.49 31.99
N LEU A 57 2.73 6.57 32.59
CA LEU A 57 2.14 7.85 32.96
C LEU A 57 2.90 8.49 34.12
N ALA A 58 3.27 7.71 35.14
CA ALA A 58 4.04 8.22 36.27
C ALA A 58 5.44 8.67 35.84
N ALA A 59 6.14 7.85 35.06
CA ALA A 59 7.48 8.18 34.56
C ALA A 59 7.45 9.48 33.75
N VAL A 60 6.51 9.62 32.81
CA VAL A 60 6.47 10.78 31.91
C VAL A 60 5.97 12.04 32.60
N SER A 61 4.97 11.95 33.49
CA SER A 61 4.43 13.12 34.20
C SER A 61 5.36 13.68 35.27
N ARG A 62 6.23 12.84 35.85
CA ARG A 62 7.15 13.21 36.93
C ARG A 62 8.58 13.45 36.45
N CYS A 63 8.90 13.08 35.22
CA CYS A 63 10.18 13.41 34.59
C CYS A 63 10.32 14.93 34.51
N LYS A 64 11.45 15.47 35.00
CA LYS A 64 11.73 16.90 34.87
C LYS A 64 11.97 17.22 33.39
N PRO A 65 11.23 18.18 32.80
CA PRO A 65 11.56 18.67 31.48
C PRO A 65 12.97 19.23 31.50
N ALA A 66 13.82 18.82 30.58
CA ALA A 66 15.13 19.40 30.37
C ALA A 66 15.14 20.13 29.03
N GLU A 67 15.72 21.32 28.99
CA GLU A 67 15.91 22.07 27.75
C GLU A 67 16.67 21.18 26.76
N HIS A 68 16.11 21.02 25.56
CA HIS A 68 16.62 20.19 24.45
C HIS A 68 16.47 18.66 24.56
N ASN A 69 15.95 18.10 25.66
CA ASN A 69 15.74 16.65 25.77
C ASN A 69 14.34 16.23 25.35
N ARG A 70 14.25 15.09 24.64
CA ARG A 70 12.99 14.44 24.28
C ARG A 70 12.89 13.10 24.97
N LEU A 71 11.72 12.80 25.52
CA LEU A 71 11.43 11.49 26.05
C LEU A 71 10.96 10.60 24.89
N ALA A 72 11.73 9.54 24.63
CA ALA A 72 11.41 8.60 23.57
C ALA A 72 10.40 7.56 24.04
N LEU A 73 9.33 7.38 23.27
CA LEU A 73 8.29 6.39 23.52
C LEU A 73 8.07 5.55 22.27
N GLN A 74 7.77 4.28 22.49
CA GLN A 74 7.39 3.34 21.45
C GLN A 74 5.89 3.37 21.26
N VAL A 75 5.41 3.69 20.06
CA VAL A 75 3.99 3.52 19.72
C VAL A 75 3.73 2.04 19.48
N ILE A 76 2.64 1.55 20.07
CA ILE A 76 2.29 0.13 20.04
C ILE A 76 1.58 -0.19 18.73
N ASP A 77 2.03 -1.26 18.06
CA ASP A 77 1.43 -1.77 16.84
C ASP A 77 0.26 -2.71 17.17
N ASP A 78 -0.78 -2.18 17.80
CA ASP A 78 -2.04 -2.92 18.02
C ASP A 78 -3.03 -2.77 16.86
N ALA A 79 -4.01 -3.68 16.81
CA ALA A 79 -5.14 -3.55 15.90
C ALA A 79 -5.87 -2.23 16.17
N ASP A 80 -6.44 -1.63 15.12
CA ASP A 80 -6.94 -0.26 15.05
C ASP A 80 -7.56 0.30 16.34
N GLY A 81 -7.29 1.57 16.62
CA GLY A 81 -7.75 2.24 17.84
C GLY A 81 -6.93 3.50 18.15
N SER A 82 -7.17 4.10 19.32
CA SER A 82 -6.38 5.26 19.76
C SER A 82 -4.90 4.89 19.85
N ALA A 83 -4.02 5.84 19.51
CA ALA A 83 -2.58 5.61 19.60
C ALA A 83 -2.20 5.36 21.07
N ARG A 84 -1.52 4.24 21.32
CA ARG A 84 -0.96 3.92 22.63
C ARG A 84 0.56 3.92 22.57
N VAL A 85 1.18 4.26 23.70
CA VAL A 85 2.62 4.37 23.85
C VAL A 85 3.12 3.58 25.05
N GLY A 86 4.31 3.00 24.90
CA GLY A 86 5.03 2.25 25.92
C GLY A 86 6.53 2.57 25.92
N ILE A 87 7.26 1.93 26.83
CA ILE A 87 8.72 2.06 26.94
C ILE A 87 9.48 1.23 25.90
N ASP A 88 8.85 0.17 25.41
CA ASP A 88 9.44 -0.81 24.51
C ASP A 88 8.39 -1.34 23.53
N ALA A 89 8.81 -2.27 22.66
CA ALA A 89 7.95 -2.90 21.66
C ALA A 89 7.18 -4.12 22.19
N GLN A 90 7.20 -4.39 23.50
CA GLN A 90 6.53 -5.56 24.08
C GLN A 90 5.01 -5.37 24.14
N PRO A 91 4.23 -6.46 24.13
CA PRO A 91 2.78 -6.41 24.29
C PRO A 91 2.37 -5.64 25.54
N CYS A 92 1.61 -4.58 25.33
CA CYS A 92 1.28 -3.59 26.35
C CYS A 92 0.10 -4.04 27.24
N ASN A 93 0.40 -4.30 28.53
CA ASN A 93 -0.59 -4.56 29.56
C ASN A 93 -0.41 -3.65 30.78
N GLY A 94 -1.52 -3.22 31.37
CA GLY A 94 -1.52 -2.41 32.59
C GLY A 94 -0.72 -1.11 32.48
N ALA A 95 0.08 -0.81 33.50
CA ALA A 95 0.81 0.44 33.65
C ALA A 95 1.95 0.64 32.62
N ARG A 96 2.40 -0.44 31.94
CA ARG A 96 3.51 -0.38 30.96
C ARG A 96 3.11 0.32 29.66
N CYS A 97 1.87 0.78 29.56
CA CYS A 97 1.32 1.48 28.41
C CYS A 97 0.34 2.57 28.80
N ALA A 98 0.25 3.60 27.97
CA ALA A 98 -0.70 4.68 28.14
C ALA A 98 -1.35 5.05 26.81
N ASP A 99 -2.60 5.51 26.87
CA ASP A 99 -3.20 6.24 25.75
C ASP A 99 -2.39 7.52 25.49
N LEU A 100 -2.03 7.78 24.23
CA LEU A 100 -1.19 8.92 23.87
C LEU A 100 -1.91 10.23 24.18
N ALA A 101 -3.21 10.34 23.94
CA ALA A 101 -3.93 11.57 24.23
C ALA A 101 -4.00 11.83 25.75
N GLN A 102 -4.16 10.78 26.56
CA GLN A 102 -4.04 10.89 28.02
C GLN A 102 -2.66 11.39 28.45
N LEU A 103 -1.59 10.78 27.91
CA LEU A 103 -0.21 11.16 28.22
C LEU A 103 0.10 12.61 27.85
N LEU A 104 -0.35 13.06 26.67
CA LEU A 104 -0.16 14.43 26.19
C LEU A 104 -0.81 15.47 27.10
N ARG A 105 -1.94 15.12 27.73
CA ARG A 105 -2.63 15.95 28.73
C ARG A 105 -1.92 15.95 30.09
N SER A 106 -1.43 14.79 30.54
CA SER A 106 -0.80 14.67 31.87
C SER A 106 0.61 15.26 31.95
N ALA A 107 1.29 15.41 30.81
CA ALA A 107 2.65 15.95 30.76
C ALA A 107 2.76 17.10 29.74
N PRO A 108 2.15 18.28 29.97
CA PRO A 108 2.00 19.33 28.97
C PRO A 108 3.30 20.06 28.58
N ALA A 109 4.36 19.95 29.39
CA ALA A 109 5.65 20.55 29.11
C ALA A 109 6.66 19.58 28.45
N GLN A 110 6.33 18.29 28.39
CA GLN A 110 7.27 17.28 27.90
C GLN A 110 7.36 17.32 26.37
N ALA A 111 8.59 17.33 25.86
CA ALA A 111 8.88 17.07 24.45
C ALA A 111 9.07 15.55 24.23
N LEU A 112 8.50 15.01 23.15
CA LEU A 112 8.41 13.58 22.88
C LEU A 112 9.06 13.20 21.55
N LEU A 113 9.72 12.05 21.53
CA LEU A 113 10.10 11.34 20.31
C LEU A 113 9.25 10.06 20.23
N LEU A 114 8.34 10.00 19.26
CA LEU A 114 7.40 8.88 19.08
C LEU A 114 7.91 7.95 17.98
N ARG A 115 8.47 6.81 18.39
CA ARG A 115 8.86 5.74 17.47
C ARG A 115 7.62 5.01 17.00
N THR A 116 7.23 5.25 15.76
CA THR A 116 5.87 4.99 15.29
C THR A 116 5.86 4.00 14.14
N PRO A 117 5.22 2.82 14.28
CA PRO A 117 4.93 1.97 13.14
C PRO A 117 4.20 2.78 12.06
N PRO A 118 4.58 2.69 10.78
CA PRO A 118 3.99 3.52 9.72
C PRO A 118 2.45 3.47 9.66
N ALA A 119 1.85 2.31 9.95
CA ALA A 119 0.39 2.12 10.03
C ALA A 119 -0.28 2.93 11.16
N ARG A 120 0.48 3.40 12.16
CA ARG A 120 -0.02 4.14 13.33
C ARG A 120 0.24 5.64 13.27
N ILE A 121 0.90 6.11 12.22
CA ILE A 121 1.19 7.53 12.05
C ILE A 121 -0.09 8.36 12.13
N ASP A 122 -1.14 7.99 11.39
CA ASP A 122 -2.38 8.78 11.34
C ASP A 122 -3.08 8.87 12.70
N ALA A 123 -3.12 7.77 13.46
CA ALA A 123 -3.66 7.75 14.82
C ALA A 123 -2.83 8.64 15.77
N VAL A 124 -1.50 8.66 15.61
CA VAL A 124 -0.61 9.53 16.37
C VAL A 124 -0.82 10.99 15.99
N LEU A 125 -0.90 11.32 14.70
CA LEU A 125 -1.17 12.67 14.21
C LEU A 125 -2.51 13.20 14.75
N ALA A 126 -3.56 12.38 14.70
CA ALA A 126 -4.88 12.73 15.22
C ALA A 126 -4.85 13.00 16.73
N ALA A 127 -4.15 12.16 17.50
CA ALA A 127 -3.97 12.37 18.94
C ALA A 127 -3.21 13.67 19.24
N LEU A 128 -2.16 13.98 18.47
CA LEU A 128 -1.39 15.22 18.60
C LEU A 128 -2.21 16.46 18.25
N ASP A 129 -3.04 16.40 17.20
CA ASP A 129 -3.93 17.52 16.82
C ASP A 129 -4.99 17.77 17.88
N HIS A 130 -5.66 16.70 18.33
CA HIS A 130 -6.69 16.80 19.36
C HIS A 130 -6.13 17.41 20.66
N ALA A 131 -4.90 17.04 21.03
CA ALA A 131 -4.21 17.60 22.20
C ALA A 131 -3.49 18.94 21.92
N ARG A 132 -3.54 19.47 20.69
CA ARG A 132 -2.78 20.66 20.24
C ARG A 132 -1.28 20.57 20.57
N ALA A 133 -0.71 19.38 20.41
CA ALA A 133 0.65 19.03 20.85
C ALA A 133 1.63 18.77 19.69
N ARG A 134 1.29 19.13 18.44
CA ARG A 134 2.13 18.96 17.24
C ARG A 134 3.57 19.47 17.43
N ALA A 135 3.72 20.67 17.99
CA ALA A 135 5.04 21.31 18.19
C ALA A 135 5.92 20.61 19.23
N ARG A 136 5.35 19.71 20.04
CA ARG A 136 6.02 19.06 21.17
C ARG A 136 6.46 17.63 20.85
N ALA A 137 6.02 17.07 19.73
CA ALA A 137 6.33 15.70 19.36
C ALA A 137 7.07 15.66 18.03
N SER A 138 8.00 14.72 17.91
CA SER A 138 8.54 14.30 16.62
C SER A 138 8.25 12.82 16.42
N ILE A 139 7.99 12.45 15.16
CA ILE A 139 7.67 11.08 14.80
C ILE A 139 8.87 10.49 14.09
N GLU A 140 9.35 9.36 14.59
CA GLU A 140 10.38 8.53 13.96
C GLU A 140 9.68 7.28 13.39
N PRO A 141 9.47 7.18 12.05
CA PRO A 141 8.83 6.02 11.46
C PRO A 141 9.66 4.75 11.64
N LEU A 142 9.06 3.72 12.26
CA LEU A 142 9.67 2.40 12.40
C LEU A 142 9.38 1.54 11.19
N VAL A 143 10.13 1.81 10.12
CA VAL A 143 10.04 1.02 8.90
C VAL A 143 10.56 -0.39 9.18
N GLN A 144 9.67 -1.38 9.14
CA GLN A 144 10.06 -2.77 9.28
C GLN A 144 10.83 -3.24 8.04
N ALA A 145 11.80 -4.13 8.26
CA ALA A 145 12.47 -4.84 7.18
C ALA A 145 11.43 -5.66 6.43
N VAL A 146 11.42 -5.58 5.10
CA VAL A 146 10.54 -6.43 4.30
C VAL A 146 11.16 -7.82 4.29
N PRO A 147 10.44 -8.87 4.72
CA PRO A 147 11.02 -10.20 4.72
C PRO A 147 11.37 -10.64 3.29
N ALA A 148 12.33 -11.54 3.13
CA ALA A 148 12.76 -12.00 1.80
C ALA A 148 11.62 -12.67 1.01
N PRO A 149 11.69 -12.71 -0.34
CA PRO A 149 10.78 -13.52 -1.15
C PRO A 149 10.63 -14.92 -0.54
N ALA A 150 9.39 -15.38 -0.43
CA ALA A 150 9.04 -16.63 0.24
C ALA A 150 8.19 -17.49 -0.68
N ALA A 151 8.13 -18.79 -0.38
CA ALA A 151 7.24 -19.71 -1.07
C ALA A 151 5.78 -19.22 -1.01
N PRO A 152 4.95 -19.49 -2.03
CA PRO A 152 3.58 -19.00 -2.01
C PRO A 152 2.77 -19.59 -0.86
N ILE A 153 2.15 -18.71 -0.09
CA ILE A 153 1.26 -19.06 1.03
C ILE A 153 -0.19 -19.09 0.56
N THR A 154 -1.02 -19.84 1.28
CA THR A 154 -2.47 -19.86 1.09
C THR A 154 -3.11 -18.89 2.08
N LEU A 155 -3.83 -17.88 1.58
CA LEU A 155 -4.55 -16.91 2.41
C LEU A 155 -5.95 -17.41 2.78
N ALA A 156 -6.60 -18.08 1.82
CA ALA A 156 -7.91 -18.70 1.95
C ALA A 156 -8.07 -19.76 0.84
N PRO A 157 -9.11 -20.62 0.87
CA PRO A 157 -9.42 -21.49 -0.27
C PRO A 157 -9.44 -20.70 -1.59
N GLY A 158 -8.70 -21.20 -2.60
CA GLY A 158 -8.61 -20.54 -3.90
C GLY A 158 -7.72 -19.30 -3.99
N VAL A 159 -7.17 -18.81 -2.86
CA VAL A 159 -6.39 -17.57 -2.80
C VAL A 159 -4.97 -17.86 -2.34
N ARG A 160 -4.00 -17.73 -3.26
CA ARG A 160 -2.57 -17.88 -2.98
C ARG A 160 -1.84 -16.57 -3.15
N TYR A 161 -0.81 -16.33 -2.34
CA TYR A 161 0.00 -15.10 -2.40
C TYR A 161 1.48 -15.42 -2.28
N TRP A 162 2.32 -14.68 -3.00
CA TRP A 162 3.77 -14.69 -2.83
C TRP A 162 4.40 -13.36 -3.18
N ARG A 163 5.69 -13.26 -2.85
CA ARG A 163 6.52 -12.13 -3.22
C ARG A 163 7.59 -12.57 -4.19
N GLN A 164 7.90 -11.71 -5.13
CA GLN A 164 8.91 -11.97 -6.13
C GLN A 164 9.76 -10.73 -6.32
N ARG A 165 11.07 -10.89 -6.13
CA ARG A 165 12.04 -9.85 -6.46
C ARG A 165 12.40 -9.97 -7.93
N VAL A 166 12.35 -8.85 -8.64
CA VAL A 166 12.94 -8.70 -9.97
C VAL A 166 14.29 -8.01 -9.78
N ASP A 167 15.36 -8.74 -10.08
CA ASP A 167 16.72 -8.24 -9.92
C ASP A 167 17.16 -7.34 -11.08
N GLY A 168 18.09 -6.45 -10.78
CA GLY A 168 18.64 -5.46 -11.70
C GLY A 168 19.30 -4.30 -10.95
N PRO A 169 19.83 -3.29 -11.66
CA PRO A 169 20.42 -2.10 -11.05
C PRO A 169 19.43 -1.34 -10.16
N GLN A 170 18.14 -1.43 -10.48
CA GLN A 170 17.03 -0.88 -9.73
C GLN A 170 16.06 -2.05 -9.45
N PRO A 171 16.21 -2.73 -8.29
CA PRO A 171 15.39 -3.90 -8.00
C PRO A 171 13.93 -3.51 -7.84
N VAL A 172 13.03 -4.47 -8.06
CA VAL A 172 11.60 -4.30 -7.84
C VAL A 172 11.06 -5.45 -6.98
N MET A 173 10.23 -5.13 -5.99
CA MET A 173 9.46 -6.12 -5.25
C MET A 173 8.03 -6.20 -5.77
N LEU A 174 7.65 -7.37 -6.26
CA LEU A 174 6.31 -7.72 -6.67
C LEU A 174 5.59 -8.49 -5.57
N HIS A 175 4.32 -8.19 -5.41
CA HIS A 175 3.36 -8.83 -4.53
C HIS A 175 2.26 -9.39 -5.41
N ILE A 176 2.18 -10.72 -5.50
CA ILE A 176 1.33 -11.41 -6.48
C ILE A 176 0.34 -12.29 -5.73
N ALA A 177 -0.95 -12.06 -5.97
CA ALA A 177 -2.00 -12.97 -5.54
C ALA A 177 -2.65 -13.64 -6.75
N ARG A 178 -2.78 -14.97 -6.67
CA ARG A 178 -3.55 -15.81 -7.59
C ARG A 178 -4.88 -16.16 -6.95
N ILE A 179 -5.97 -15.82 -7.62
CA ILE A 179 -7.33 -16.09 -7.21
C ILE A 179 -7.96 -17.06 -8.21
N ASP A 180 -8.35 -18.24 -7.74
CA ASP A 180 -9.14 -19.20 -8.51
C ASP A 180 -10.63 -18.88 -8.36
N LEU A 181 -11.20 -18.25 -9.39
CA LEU A 181 -12.59 -17.81 -9.42
C LEU A 181 -13.59 -18.96 -9.53
N THR A 182 -13.13 -20.20 -9.74
CA THR A 182 -13.98 -21.39 -9.71
C THR A 182 -14.16 -21.96 -8.31
N THR A 183 -13.47 -21.39 -7.31
CA THR A 183 -13.54 -21.83 -5.92
C THR A 183 -14.96 -21.65 -5.36
N PRO A 184 -15.59 -22.73 -4.86
CA PRO A 184 -16.91 -22.64 -4.22
C PRO A 184 -16.92 -21.63 -3.06
N GLY A 185 -17.95 -20.79 -3.00
CA GLY A 185 -18.11 -19.77 -1.97
C GLY A 185 -17.26 -18.50 -2.16
N LEU A 186 -16.39 -18.44 -3.18
CA LEU A 186 -15.62 -17.24 -3.47
C LEU A 186 -16.52 -16.12 -4.02
N GLN A 187 -16.38 -14.93 -3.44
CA GLN A 187 -17.07 -13.72 -3.85
C GLN A 187 -16.07 -12.58 -4.05
N LEU A 188 -16.26 -11.82 -5.14
CA LEU A 188 -15.60 -10.54 -5.35
C LEU A 188 -16.48 -9.44 -4.75
N VAL A 189 -15.87 -8.53 -3.99
CA VAL A 189 -16.57 -7.52 -3.20
C VAL A 189 -15.98 -6.16 -3.50
N GLY A 190 -16.81 -5.18 -3.82
CA GLY A 190 -16.39 -3.79 -3.99
C GLY A 190 -16.53 -3.02 -2.68
N THR A 191 -15.91 -1.86 -2.59
CA THR A 191 -16.24 -0.91 -1.52
C THR A 191 -17.64 -0.36 -1.77
N ARG A 192 -18.51 -0.49 -0.77
CA ARG A 192 -19.84 0.11 -0.80
C ARG A 192 -19.75 1.63 -0.67
N GLY A 193 -20.53 2.36 -1.46
CA GLY A 193 -20.62 3.81 -1.39
C GLY A 193 -21.18 4.32 -0.07
N ASP A 194 -20.66 5.45 0.39
CA ASP A 194 -21.11 6.19 1.57
C ASP A 194 -20.97 7.69 1.32
N ARG A 195 -22.12 8.36 1.23
CA ARG A 195 -22.23 9.79 0.90
C ARG A 195 -22.24 10.71 2.12
N SER A 196 -22.06 10.17 3.33
CA SER A 196 -22.09 10.96 4.57
C SER A 196 -20.98 12.01 4.65
N GLY A 197 -19.86 11.80 3.95
CA GLY A 197 -18.73 12.73 3.88
C GLY A 197 -18.80 13.77 2.75
N GLY A 198 -19.87 13.80 1.96
CA GLY A 198 -20.05 14.72 0.83
C GLY A 198 -19.45 14.25 -0.51
N GLY A 199 -18.76 13.11 -0.52
CA GLY A 199 -18.34 12.39 -1.74
C GLY A 199 -19.23 11.18 -2.02
N GLU A 200 -18.81 10.29 -2.91
CA GLU A 200 -19.46 8.98 -3.14
C GLU A 200 -19.02 7.92 -2.14
N PHE A 201 -17.80 8.05 -1.61
CA PHE A 201 -17.17 7.16 -0.66
C PHE A 201 -16.59 7.94 0.51
N LEU A 202 -16.31 7.21 1.59
CA LEU A 202 -15.38 7.64 2.62
C LEU A 202 -14.01 7.04 2.36
N ALA A 203 -12.99 7.89 2.22
CA ALA A 203 -11.63 7.44 1.98
C ALA A 203 -11.15 6.58 3.15
N ASN A 204 -10.68 5.36 2.87
CA ASN A 204 -10.22 4.44 3.91
C ASN A 204 -9.01 3.63 3.46
N PRO A 205 -8.14 3.21 4.40
CA PRO A 205 -7.10 2.22 4.11
C PRO A 205 -7.71 0.90 3.60
N THR A 206 -7.06 0.25 2.64
CA THR A 206 -7.38 -1.11 2.18
C THR A 206 -7.34 -2.12 3.33
N THR A 207 -6.46 -1.94 4.32
CA THR A 207 -6.48 -2.75 5.55
C THR A 207 -7.79 -2.64 6.33
N ALA A 208 -8.38 -1.44 6.43
CA ALA A 208 -9.68 -1.26 7.07
C ALA A 208 -10.78 -2.00 6.29
N PHE A 209 -10.76 -1.94 4.95
CA PHE A 209 -11.69 -2.68 4.11
C PHE A 209 -11.61 -4.21 4.31
N VAL A 210 -10.39 -4.77 4.43
CA VAL A 210 -10.21 -6.20 4.74
C VAL A 210 -10.77 -6.57 6.11
N ARG A 211 -10.52 -5.71 7.11
CA ARG A 211 -10.98 -5.92 8.49
C ARG A 211 -12.50 -5.87 8.58
N ASP A 212 -13.10 -4.78 8.11
CA ASP A 212 -14.51 -4.47 8.32
C ASP A 212 -15.41 -5.30 7.39
N GLY A 213 -14.91 -5.63 6.19
CA GLY A 213 -15.60 -6.49 5.23
C GLY A 213 -15.45 -7.99 5.48
N GLY A 214 -14.68 -8.40 6.50
CA GLY A 214 -14.40 -9.81 6.78
C GLY A 214 -13.71 -10.53 5.61
N LEU A 215 -12.82 -9.84 4.90
CA LEU A 215 -12.23 -10.31 3.64
C LEU A 215 -10.96 -11.14 3.89
N ALA A 216 -10.64 -11.99 2.91
CA ALA A 216 -9.37 -12.73 2.88
C ALA A 216 -8.23 -11.88 2.28
N LEU A 217 -8.54 -11.09 1.26
CA LEU A 217 -7.59 -10.29 0.48
C LEU A 217 -8.32 -9.07 -0.09
N ALA A 218 -7.63 -7.93 -0.23
CA ALA A 218 -8.09 -6.80 -1.04
C ALA A 218 -6.93 -6.01 -1.64
N ILE A 219 -7.22 -5.32 -2.74
CA ILE A 219 -6.35 -4.39 -3.45
C ILE A 219 -7.05 -3.03 -3.61
N ASN A 220 -6.30 -1.92 -3.61
CA ASN A 220 -6.85 -0.62 -3.97
C ASN A 220 -7.40 -0.61 -5.41
N ALA A 221 -8.40 0.23 -5.71
CA ALA A 221 -9.08 0.24 -6.99
C ALA A 221 -8.91 1.57 -7.78
N ASP A 222 -9.91 2.43 -7.79
CA ASP A 222 -10.03 3.52 -8.76
C ASP A 222 -9.16 4.73 -8.38
N TYR A 223 -8.91 5.60 -9.37
CA TYR A 223 -8.49 6.97 -9.10
C TYR A 223 -9.61 7.72 -8.36
N PHE A 224 -9.28 8.85 -7.73
CA PHE A 224 -10.28 9.58 -6.96
C PHE A 224 -9.91 11.05 -6.74
N LEU A 225 -10.93 11.85 -6.44
CA LEU A 225 -10.83 13.25 -6.07
C LEU A 225 -11.70 13.57 -4.83
N PRO A 226 -11.37 14.62 -4.06
CA PRO A 226 -10.16 15.43 -4.16
C PRO A 226 -8.90 14.66 -3.74
N PHE A 227 -7.76 14.99 -4.35
CA PHE A 227 -6.49 14.35 -4.04
C PHE A 227 -5.34 15.36 -3.99
N ASP A 228 -4.56 15.28 -2.91
CA ASP A 228 -3.22 15.87 -2.80
C ASP A 228 -2.31 14.88 -2.05
N GLY A 229 -1.18 14.53 -2.67
CA GLY A 229 -0.25 13.55 -2.12
C GLY A 229 0.38 13.96 -0.78
N GLY A 230 0.52 15.27 -0.54
CA GLY A 230 1.13 15.88 0.63
C GLY A 230 2.49 15.31 1.05
N HIS A 231 2.98 15.78 2.20
CA HIS A 231 4.20 15.34 2.87
C HIS A 231 3.97 15.41 4.38
N LEU A 232 4.42 14.42 5.15
CA LEU A 232 4.03 14.26 6.55
C LEU A 232 4.17 15.55 7.40
N PHE A 233 5.18 16.37 7.13
CA PHE A 233 5.49 17.56 7.93
C PHE A 233 5.35 18.90 7.21
N ASP A 234 5.40 18.90 5.88
CA ASP A 234 5.56 20.14 5.12
C ASP A 234 4.33 20.52 4.30
N LYS A 235 3.43 19.55 4.04
CA LYS A 235 2.25 19.76 3.19
C LYS A 235 1.11 18.84 3.59
N ALA A 236 -0.03 19.40 3.96
CA ALA A 236 -1.23 18.61 4.20
C ALA A 236 -1.55 17.72 2.97
N PHE A 237 -1.98 16.49 3.23
CA PHE A 237 -2.45 15.57 2.20
C PHE A 237 -3.98 15.49 2.25
N VAL A 238 -4.58 15.11 1.13
CA VAL A 238 -6.03 14.89 1.00
C VAL A 238 -6.23 13.63 0.14
N PRO A 239 -7.13 12.72 0.53
CA PRO A 239 -7.98 12.72 1.72
C PRO A 239 -7.25 12.18 2.96
N ALA A 240 -7.73 12.58 4.14
CA ALA A 240 -7.56 11.81 5.36
C ALA A 240 -8.61 10.70 5.45
N ALA A 241 -8.35 9.68 6.27
CA ALA A 241 -9.32 8.60 6.50
C ALA A 241 -10.67 9.17 7.00
N GLY A 242 -11.77 8.67 6.46
CA GLY A 242 -13.13 9.12 6.76
C GLY A 242 -13.57 10.40 6.05
N GLN A 243 -12.74 11.03 5.21
CA GLN A 243 -13.17 12.17 4.40
C GLN A 243 -13.90 11.71 3.13
N GLY A 244 -14.87 12.51 2.67
CA GLY A 244 -15.61 12.24 1.44
C GLY A 244 -14.73 12.35 0.19
N VAL A 245 -14.81 11.35 -0.68
CA VAL A 245 -14.14 11.31 -1.98
C VAL A 245 -15.05 10.69 -3.04
N THR A 246 -14.78 11.02 -4.29
CA THR A 246 -15.49 10.53 -5.48
C THR A 246 -14.51 9.73 -6.32
N ALA A 247 -14.92 8.54 -6.77
CA ALA A 247 -14.08 7.72 -7.64
C ALA A 247 -14.09 8.31 -9.06
N GLU A 248 -12.93 8.43 -9.68
CA GLU A 248 -12.84 8.76 -11.11
C GLU A 248 -12.94 7.45 -11.90
N GLY A 249 -14.15 6.91 -11.99
CA GLY A 249 -14.37 5.61 -12.62
C GLY A 249 -15.63 4.92 -12.13
N LEU A 250 -15.92 3.77 -12.74
CA LEU A 250 -17.03 2.91 -12.35
C LEU A 250 -16.73 2.25 -11.01
N ALA A 251 -17.62 2.35 -10.03
CA ALA A 251 -17.49 1.58 -8.80
C ALA A 251 -18.82 0.98 -8.42
N ILE A 252 -18.82 -0.33 -8.17
CA ILE A 252 -20.05 -1.10 -7.93
C ILE A 252 -19.80 -2.17 -6.86
N ASP A 253 -20.62 -2.16 -5.82
CA ASP A 253 -20.72 -3.24 -4.84
C ASP A 253 -22.08 -3.95 -4.89
N ASP A 254 -22.09 -5.29 -4.90
CA ASP A 254 -23.28 -6.14 -4.93
C ASP A 254 -24.36 -5.73 -5.97
N GLY A 255 -23.91 -5.28 -7.15
CA GLY A 255 -24.79 -4.81 -8.23
C GLY A 255 -25.39 -3.41 -8.04
N HIS A 256 -24.99 -2.68 -7.00
CA HIS A 256 -25.35 -1.29 -6.75
C HIS A 256 -24.30 -0.34 -7.36
N LEU A 257 -24.73 0.58 -8.22
CA LEU A 257 -23.85 1.60 -8.79
C LEU A 257 -23.50 2.65 -7.73
N ASP A 258 -22.26 2.63 -7.27
CA ASP A 258 -21.74 3.57 -6.27
C ASP A 258 -21.09 4.80 -6.92
N SER A 259 -20.38 4.60 -8.05
CA SER A 259 -19.81 5.67 -8.90
C SER A 259 -20.09 5.44 -10.39
N ALA A 260 -20.41 6.52 -11.10
CA ALA A 260 -20.70 6.48 -12.53
C ALA A 260 -19.44 6.25 -13.37
N ALA A 261 -19.59 5.44 -14.43
CA ALA A 261 -18.48 5.16 -15.35
C ALA A 261 -17.98 6.37 -16.16
N ALA A 262 -18.78 7.44 -16.25
CA ALA A 262 -18.42 8.63 -17.02
C ALA A 262 -17.44 9.50 -16.21
N THR A 263 -16.20 9.57 -16.67
CA THR A 263 -15.16 10.43 -16.10
C THR A 263 -14.51 11.29 -17.18
N GLY A 264 -14.06 12.47 -16.80
CA GLY A 264 -13.23 13.34 -17.65
C GLY A 264 -11.78 12.88 -17.73
N ASP A 265 -11.39 11.90 -16.93
CA ASP A 265 -10.03 11.36 -16.89
C ASP A 265 -9.80 10.34 -18.02
N ALA A 266 -9.06 10.77 -19.05
CA ALA A 266 -8.74 9.94 -20.20
C ALA A 266 -7.86 8.71 -19.88
N ARG A 267 -7.30 8.63 -18.66
CA ARG A 267 -6.58 7.44 -18.19
C ARG A 267 -7.52 6.26 -17.94
N VAL A 268 -8.80 6.53 -17.69
CA VAL A 268 -9.83 5.54 -17.36
C VAL A 268 -10.51 5.11 -18.64
N ASP A 269 -9.95 4.10 -19.29
CA ASP A 269 -10.41 3.61 -20.59
C ASP A 269 -10.87 2.14 -20.58
N GLY A 270 -10.98 1.53 -19.39
CA GLY A 270 -11.44 0.16 -19.23
C GLY A 270 -12.15 -0.11 -17.90
N ALA A 271 -12.71 -1.30 -17.80
CA ALA A 271 -13.36 -1.77 -16.58
C ALA A 271 -13.10 -3.26 -16.35
N PHE A 272 -12.92 -3.63 -15.08
CA PHE A 272 -13.03 -5.00 -14.60
C PHE A 272 -14.48 -5.25 -14.18
N CYS A 273 -15.14 -6.15 -14.90
CA CYS A 273 -16.57 -6.37 -14.82
C CYS A 273 -16.90 -7.69 -14.16
N VAL A 274 -17.95 -7.69 -13.35
CA VAL A 274 -18.48 -8.89 -12.69
C VAL A 274 -19.95 -9.03 -13.09
N SER A 275 -20.31 -10.08 -13.81
CA SER A 275 -21.71 -10.31 -14.17
C SER A 275 -22.53 -10.79 -12.96
N LYS A 276 -23.88 -10.72 -13.08
CA LYS A 276 -24.81 -11.31 -12.09
C LYS A 276 -24.63 -12.83 -11.86
N ARG A 277 -23.88 -13.51 -12.72
CA ARG A 277 -23.54 -14.94 -12.61
C ARG A 277 -22.08 -15.16 -12.20
N ASN A 278 -21.44 -14.15 -11.62
CA ASN A 278 -20.02 -14.14 -11.23
C ASN A 278 -19.01 -14.41 -12.35
N ALA A 279 -19.44 -14.40 -13.62
CA ALA A 279 -18.50 -14.38 -14.74
C ALA A 279 -17.81 -13.01 -14.78
N VAL A 280 -16.49 -13.02 -14.93
CA VAL A 280 -15.68 -11.80 -14.92
C VAL A 280 -15.07 -11.51 -16.29
N HIS A 281 -14.95 -10.23 -16.64
CA HIS A 281 -14.36 -9.78 -17.90
C HIS A 281 -13.60 -8.48 -17.69
N ILE A 282 -12.51 -8.27 -18.41
CA ILE A 282 -11.90 -6.94 -18.55
C ILE A 282 -12.26 -6.43 -19.93
N VAL A 283 -12.84 -5.24 -20.00
CA VAL A 283 -13.34 -4.64 -21.24
C VAL A 283 -12.82 -3.21 -21.39
N ARG A 284 -12.83 -2.72 -22.64
CA ARG A 284 -12.66 -1.30 -22.93
C ARG A 284 -13.96 -0.55 -22.63
N GLY A 285 -13.86 0.64 -22.04
CA GLY A 285 -14.99 1.45 -21.63
C GLY A 285 -15.57 1.01 -20.28
N SER A 286 -16.87 0.79 -20.23
CA SER A 286 -17.60 0.57 -18.98
C SER A 286 -18.47 -0.68 -19.03
N CYS A 287 -18.96 -1.10 -17.87
CA CYS A 287 -19.91 -2.19 -17.75
C CYS A 287 -20.93 -1.93 -16.65
N PRO A 288 -22.04 -2.69 -16.63
CA PRO A 288 -23.11 -2.46 -15.65
C PRO A 288 -22.73 -2.79 -14.20
N VAL A 289 -21.70 -3.63 -13.97
CA VAL A 289 -21.24 -4.09 -12.66
C VAL A 289 -19.72 -4.28 -12.72
N GLY A 290 -18.96 -3.55 -11.90
CA GLY A 290 -17.50 -3.64 -11.91
C GLY A 290 -16.77 -2.45 -11.28
N VAL A 291 -15.47 -2.42 -11.56
CA VAL A 291 -14.50 -1.39 -11.15
C VAL A 291 -13.91 -0.78 -12.42
N GLY A 292 -13.91 0.53 -12.55
CA GLY A 292 -13.51 1.28 -13.73
C GLY A 292 -12.17 1.96 -13.48
N ALA A 293 -11.17 1.55 -14.23
CA ALA A 293 -9.81 1.98 -14.01
C ALA A 293 -9.07 2.15 -15.33
N GLY A 294 -7.77 2.36 -15.26
CA GLY A 294 -6.94 2.30 -16.44
C GLY A 294 -5.54 2.88 -16.25
N PRO A 295 -4.74 2.88 -17.33
CA PRO A 295 -5.13 2.42 -18.67
C PRO A 295 -5.29 0.90 -18.77
N LEU A 296 -6.06 0.45 -19.75
CA LEU A 296 -6.12 -0.94 -20.18
C LEU A 296 -4.73 -1.37 -20.68
N LEU A 297 -4.25 -2.51 -20.20
CA LEU A 297 -2.89 -2.99 -20.48
C LEU A 297 -2.91 -4.08 -21.55
N LEU A 298 -3.81 -5.06 -21.38
CA LEU A 298 -4.01 -6.16 -22.33
C LEU A 298 -5.49 -6.35 -22.62
N LEU A 299 -5.78 -6.67 -23.87
CA LEU A 299 -7.07 -7.20 -24.30
C LEU A 299 -6.83 -8.26 -25.37
N ASP A 300 -7.45 -9.42 -25.21
CA ASP A 300 -7.28 -10.58 -26.10
C ASP A 300 -5.80 -10.95 -26.37
N GLY A 301 -4.98 -10.86 -25.33
CA GLY A 301 -3.54 -11.14 -25.34
C GLY A 301 -2.68 -10.07 -25.98
N LYS A 302 -3.27 -8.96 -26.42
CA LYS A 302 -2.59 -7.87 -27.13
C LYS A 302 -2.42 -6.65 -26.23
N HIS A 303 -1.22 -6.08 -26.27
CA HIS A 303 -0.93 -4.77 -25.68
C HIS A 303 -1.88 -3.71 -26.24
N GLN A 304 -2.40 -2.89 -25.34
CA GLN A 304 -3.33 -1.83 -25.70
C GLN A 304 -2.60 -0.49 -25.81
N PRO A 305 -3.03 0.37 -26.75
CA PRO A 305 -2.49 1.72 -26.84
C PRO A 305 -2.86 2.50 -25.58
N ARG A 306 -1.92 3.33 -25.13
CA ARG A 306 -2.12 4.24 -24.01
C ARG A 306 -2.30 5.67 -24.52
N GLU A 307 -2.96 6.48 -23.70
CA GLU A 307 -3.12 7.91 -23.93
C GLU A 307 -1.75 8.62 -23.91
N ALA A 308 -1.43 9.41 -24.95
CA ALA A 308 -0.07 9.89 -25.17
C ALA A 308 0.32 11.10 -24.30
N SER A 309 -0.63 11.93 -23.86
CA SER A 309 -0.36 13.15 -23.09
C SER A 309 0.12 12.88 -21.66
N ARG A 310 0.00 11.64 -21.18
CA ARG A 310 0.49 11.20 -19.87
C ARG A 310 1.70 10.24 -19.96
N ALA A 311 2.42 10.22 -21.10
CA ALA A 311 3.59 9.35 -21.30
C ALA A 311 4.57 9.38 -20.12
N ASP A 312 4.92 10.55 -19.60
CA ASP A 312 5.84 10.69 -18.46
C ASP A 312 5.37 9.93 -17.20
N TYR A 313 4.06 9.88 -16.94
CA TYR A 313 3.50 9.11 -15.83
C TYR A 313 3.54 7.60 -16.08
N TYR A 314 3.52 7.15 -17.34
CA TYR A 314 3.48 5.73 -17.72
C TYR A 314 4.88 5.13 -17.92
N ASP A 315 5.81 5.94 -18.42
CA ASP A 315 7.14 5.53 -18.85
C ASP A 315 8.15 5.58 -17.70
N GLY A 316 7.82 6.29 -16.61
CA GLY A 316 8.56 6.28 -15.37
C GLY A 316 8.26 5.05 -14.48
N PRO A 317 9.27 4.56 -13.72
CA PRO A 317 9.05 3.54 -12.70
C PRO A 317 8.24 4.12 -11.53
N GLU A 318 7.12 3.48 -11.23
CA GLU A 318 6.24 3.88 -10.14
C GLU A 318 5.74 2.67 -9.34
N PRO A 319 5.27 2.83 -8.09
CA PRO A 319 4.42 1.83 -7.48
C PRO A 319 3.17 1.65 -8.35
N ARG A 320 2.80 0.40 -8.63
CA ARG A 320 1.66 0.08 -9.50
C ARG A 320 0.78 -0.97 -8.85
N SER A 321 -0.51 -0.88 -9.15
CA SER A 321 -1.51 -1.90 -8.85
C SER A 321 -2.20 -2.30 -10.15
N ALA A 322 -2.45 -3.59 -10.35
CA ALA A 322 -3.12 -4.06 -11.56
C ALA A 322 -3.88 -5.36 -11.34
N LEU A 323 -4.85 -5.58 -12.22
CA LEU A 323 -5.57 -6.84 -12.36
C LEU A 323 -5.19 -7.51 -13.67
N GLY A 324 -5.04 -8.83 -13.64
CA GLY A 324 -4.89 -9.67 -14.83
C GLY A 324 -5.90 -10.80 -14.81
N LEU A 325 -6.50 -11.13 -15.95
CA LEU A 325 -7.47 -12.20 -16.07
C LEU A 325 -6.99 -13.19 -17.14
N ASP A 326 -7.01 -14.48 -16.83
CA ASP A 326 -6.71 -15.50 -17.83
C ASP A 326 -7.76 -15.54 -18.96
N ARG A 327 -7.43 -16.24 -20.05
CA ARG A 327 -8.31 -16.34 -21.23
C ARG A 327 -9.67 -16.97 -20.90
N ALA A 328 -9.71 -17.84 -19.89
CA ALA A 328 -10.92 -18.58 -19.52
C ALA A 328 -11.82 -17.80 -18.55
N GLY A 329 -11.37 -16.67 -18.00
CA GLY A 329 -12.07 -15.95 -16.95
C GLY A 329 -12.11 -16.71 -15.61
N LYS A 330 -11.15 -17.62 -15.38
CA LYS A 330 -11.11 -18.51 -14.20
C LYS A 330 -10.01 -18.16 -13.20
N THR A 331 -8.94 -17.54 -13.66
CA THR A 331 -7.84 -17.08 -12.80
C THR A 331 -7.76 -15.56 -12.83
N LEU A 332 -7.93 -14.93 -11.67
CA LEU A 332 -7.66 -13.52 -11.45
C LEU A 332 -6.29 -13.36 -10.77
N TRP A 333 -5.52 -12.42 -11.27
CA TRP A 333 -4.26 -11.95 -10.73
C TRP A 333 -4.47 -10.57 -10.12
N MET A 334 -4.14 -10.41 -8.85
CA MET A 334 -3.96 -9.09 -8.22
C MET A 334 -2.47 -8.89 -8.03
N VAL A 335 -1.90 -7.86 -8.65
CA VAL A 335 -0.46 -7.60 -8.61
C VAL A 335 -0.21 -6.19 -8.13
N VAL A 336 0.67 -6.07 -7.13
CA VAL A 336 1.23 -4.79 -6.69
C VAL A 336 2.74 -4.81 -6.87
N ALA A 337 3.28 -3.78 -7.50
CA ALA A 337 4.72 -3.48 -7.51
C ALA A 337 4.97 -2.35 -6.52
N ASP A 338 5.82 -2.59 -5.51
CA ASP A 338 6.30 -1.50 -4.66
C ASP A 338 7.19 -0.55 -5.47
N GLY A 339 7.32 0.70 -5.06
CA GLY A 339 8.19 1.67 -5.74
C GLY A 339 8.60 2.84 -4.88
N ARG A 340 9.43 3.74 -5.44
CA ARG A 340 9.97 4.94 -4.77
C ARG A 340 10.76 4.67 -3.50
N GLN A 341 11.41 3.50 -3.42
CA GLN A 341 12.10 3.04 -2.21
C GLN A 341 13.53 2.59 -2.57
N PRO A 342 14.50 3.51 -2.55
CA PRO A 342 15.89 3.24 -2.93
C PRO A 342 16.45 1.99 -2.23
N GLY A 343 17.15 1.14 -2.99
CA GLY A 343 17.74 -0.11 -2.50
C GLY A 343 16.76 -1.27 -2.30
N TYR A 344 15.45 -1.01 -2.26
CA TYR A 344 14.42 -2.02 -2.06
C TYR A 344 13.56 -2.25 -3.30
N SER A 345 12.85 -1.21 -3.76
CA SER A 345 11.95 -1.29 -4.92
C SER A 345 11.87 0.07 -5.62
N ALA A 346 12.33 0.12 -6.86
CA ALA A 346 12.26 1.34 -7.68
C ALA A 346 10.86 1.60 -8.23
N GLY A 347 10.08 0.54 -8.50
CA GLY A 347 8.79 0.62 -9.18
C GLY A 347 8.85 0.03 -10.58
N MET A 348 7.72 0.04 -11.28
CA MET A 348 7.61 -0.44 -12.66
C MET A 348 6.98 0.59 -13.58
N THR A 349 7.45 0.59 -14.82
CA THR A 349 6.71 1.18 -15.94
C THR A 349 5.47 0.32 -16.22
N LEU A 350 4.48 0.88 -16.92
CA LEU A 350 3.31 0.09 -17.30
C LEU A 350 3.66 -1.07 -18.25
N ASP A 351 4.66 -0.92 -19.12
CA ASP A 351 5.12 -2.00 -20.00
C ASP A 351 5.73 -3.16 -19.23
N ALA A 352 6.58 -2.86 -18.25
CA ALA A 352 7.19 -3.88 -17.41
C ALA A 352 6.11 -4.65 -16.63
N LEU A 353 5.14 -3.94 -16.04
CA LEU A 353 4.01 -4.56 -15.35
C LEU A 353 3.14 -5.40 -16.30
N THR A 354 2.90 -4.91 -17.51
CA THR A 354 2.14 -5.64 -18.54
C THR A 354 2.83 -6.95 -18.91
N ALA A 355 4.16 -6.92 -19.10
CA ALA A 355 4.94 -8.12 -19.37
C ALA A 355 4.87 -9.13 -18.22
N VAL A 356 4.91 -8.68 -16.96
CA VAL A 356 4.71 -9.55 -15.78
C VAL A 356 3.33 -10.21 -15.82
N LEU A 357 2.26 -9.45 -16.08
CA LEU A 357 0.90 -10.00 -16.16
C LEU A 357 0.77 -11.03 -17.30
N GLN A 358 1.37 -10.77 -18.46
CA GLN A 358 1.42 -11.74 -19.56
C GLN A 358 2.15 -13.03 -19.15
N GLN A 359 3.29 -12.92 -18.45
CA GLN A 359 4.04 -14.09 -17.97
C GLN A 359 3.25 -14.90 -16.94
N LEU A 360 2.43 -14.26 -16.12
CA LEU A 360 1.48 -14.93 -15.21
C LEU A 360 0.32 -15.60 -15.95
N GLY A 361 0.18 -15.40 -17.27
CA GLY A 361 -0.87 -15.98 -18.10
C GLY A 361 -2.11 -15.12 -18.25
N ALA A 362 -2.03 -13.82 -17.92
CA ALA A 362 -3.12 -12.89 -18.19
C ALA A 362 -3.33 -12.71 -19.70
N HIS A 363 -4.58 -12.85 -20.13
CA HIS A 363 -5.02 -12.58 -21.49
C HIS A 363 -5.68 -11.20 -21.61
N ALA A 364 -6.27 -10.71 -20.51
CA ALA A 364 -6.69 -9.32 -20.37
C ALA A 364 -6.11 -8.75 -19.08
N ALA A 365 -5.81 -7.45 -19.05
CA ALA A 365 -5.21 -6.80 -17.90
C ALA A 365 -5.51 -5.31 -17.89
N ILE A 366 -5.67 -4.75 -16.70
CA ILE A 366 -6.01 -3.34 -16.49
C ILE A 366 -5.18 -2.79 -15.32
N ASN A 367 -4.67 -1.57 -15.48
CA ASN A 367 -4.01 -0.84 -14.41
C ASN A 367 -5.05 -0.22 -13.46
N LEU A 368 -4.75 -0.21 -12.17
CA LEU A 368 -5.52 0.45 -11.11
C LEU A 368 -4.78 1.70 -10.62
N ASP A 369 -5.33 2.40 -9.62
CA ASP A 369 -4.63 3.53 -9.01
C ASP A 369 -3.27 3.09 -8.43
N GLY A 370 -2.26 3.94 -8.62
CA GLY A 370 -0.86 3.63 -8.37
C GLY A 370 -0.23 4.49 -7.28
N GLY A 371 1.10 4.57 -7.28
CA GLY A 371 1.84 5.47 -6.41
C GLY A 371 1.61 5.17 -4.92
N GLY A 372 1.31 6.20 -4.14
CA GLY A 372 1.04 6.04 -2.71
C GLY A 372 -0.22 5.23 -2.39
N SER A 373 -1.12 5.04 -3.37
CA SER A 373 -2.35 4.25 -3.21
C SER A 373 -2.10 2.74 -3.32
N SER A 374 -1.00 2.33 -3.98
CA SER A 374 -0.71 0.93 -4.27
C SER A 374 -0.60 0.08 -3.01
N THR A 375 -1.66 -0.68 -2.74
CA THR A 375 -1.80 -1.45 -1.51
C THR A 375 -2.51 -2.77 -1.75
N LEU A 376 -1.89 -3.86 -1.29
CA LEU A 376 -2.46 -5.18 -1.17
C LEU A 376 -2.52 -5.53 0.32
N ALA A 377 -3.68 -5.91 0.84
CA ALA A 377 -3.86 -6.28 2.23
C ALA A 377 -4.59 -7.61 2.35
N ALA A 378 -4.31 -8.37 3.40
CA ALA A 378 -4.92 -9.68 3.63
C ALA A 378 -5.03 -10.03 5.10
N ARG A 379 -5.84 -11.05 5.37
CA ARG A 379 -5.83 -11.73 6.66
C ARG A 379 -4.79 -12.86 6.63
N VAL A 380 -3.77 -12.73 7.46
CA VAL A 380 -2.70 -13.72 7.64
C VAL A 380 -2.68 -14.12 9.11
N ASP A 381 -2.85 -15.42 9.38
CA ASP A 381 -2.90 -15.97 10.73
C ASP A 381 -3.93 -15.25 11.63
N GLY A 382 -5.12 -15.01 11.06
CA GLY A 382 -6.24 -14.34 11.74
C GLY A 382 -6.10 -12.81 11.84
N ARG A 383 -4.92 -12.23 11.57
CA ARG A 383 -4.65 -10.79 11.67
C ARG A 383 -4.66 -10.12 10.30
N VAL A 384 -5.27 -8.94 10.23
CA VAL A 384 -5.23 -8.11 9.02
C VAL A 384 -3.88 -7.42 8.95
N ARG A 385 -3.25 -7.47 7.77
CA ARG A 385 -1.94 -6.87 7.52
C ARG A 385 -1.86 -6.36 6.08
N THR A 386 -1.11 -5.29 5.89
CA THR A 386 -0.61 -4.92 4.56
C THR A 386 0.42 -5.96 4.11
N LEU A 387 0.30 -6.43 2.88
CA LEU A 387 1.19 -7.44 2.29
C LEU A 387 2.40 -6.83 1.59
N ASN A 388 2.21 -5.65 0.97
CA ASN A 388 3.26 -4.87 0.34
C ASN A 388 3.77 -3.74 1.25
N ARG A 389 4.69 -2.90 0.76
CA ARG A 389 5.18 -1.72 1.49
C ARG A 389 4.76 -0.42 0.79
N PRO A 390 3.53 0.07 1.06
CA PRO A 390 3.05 1.37 0.55
C PRO A 390 3.99 2.52 0.92
N ILE A 391 3.85 3.66 0.25
CA ILE A 391 4.79 4.78 0.38
C ILE A 391 4.06 6.12 0.51
N HIS A 392 2.90 6.15 1.17
CA HIS A 392 2.13 7.37 1.34
C HIS A 392 2.97 8.45 2.05
N THR A 393 2.93 9.68 1.54
CA THR A 393 3.78 10.82 1.98
C THR A 393 5.29 10.55 2.00
N GLY A 394 5.77 9.55 1.26
CA GLY A 394 7.19 9.20 1.21
C GLY A 394 7.68 8.32 2.36
N ILE A 395 6.77 7.76 3.17
CA ILE A 395 7.14 6.92 4.33
C ILE A 395 6.86 5.44 4.01
N PRO A 396 7.89 4.59 3.92
CA PRO A 396 7.68 3.18 3.61
C PRO A 396 6.84 2.48 4.68
N GLY A 397 5.82 1.75 4.24
CA GLY A 397 4.83 1.08 5.07
C GLY A 397 3.62 1.95 5.45
N ARG A 398 3.60 3.26 5.13
CA ARG A 398 2.45 4.12 5.40
C ARG A 398 1.44 3.97 4.28
N GLU A 399 0.26 3.44 4.62
CA GLU A 399 -0.86 3.27 3.70
C GLU A 399 -1.58 4.60 3.45
N ARG A 400 -2.13 4.77 2.25
CA ARG A 400 -2.98 5.90 1.88
C ARG A 400 -4.45 5.51 2.04
N PRO A 401 -5.30 6.37 2.62
CA PRO A 401 -6.75 6.26 2.47
C PRO A 401 -7.17 6.47 1.01
N VAL A 402 -7.84 5.48 0.41
CA VAL A 402 -8.30 5.52 -0.99
C VAL A 402 -9.82 5.48 -1.05
N ALA A 403 -10.41 5.87 -2.19
CA ALA A 403 -11.86 5.91 -2.36
C ALA A 403 -12.51 4.53 -2.29
N ASN A 404 -11.99 3.57 -3.06
CA ASN A 404 -12.53 2.23 -3.12
C ASN A 404 -11.45 1.16 -3.33
N GLN A 405 -11.87 -0.08 -3.19
CA GLN A 405 -11.05 -1.28 -3.20
C GLN A 405 -11.83 -2.43 -3.87
N LEU A 406 -11.08 -3.45 -4.32
CA LEU A 406 -11.62 -4.73 -4.75
C LEU A 406 -11.13 -5.83 -3.81
N GLY A 407 -12.06 -6.60 -3.26
CA GLY A 407 -11.85 -7.60 -2.23
C GLY A 407 -12.27 -9.00 -2.63
N VAL A 408 -11.74 -9.98 -1.89
CA VAL A 408 -12.11 -11.40 -1.99
C VAL A 408 -12.64 -11.87 -0.64
N ARG A 409 -13.86 -12.42 -0.64
CA ARG A 409 -14.49 -13.06 0.51
C ARG A 409 -14.73 -14.53 0.20
N ILE A 410 -14.58 -15.40 1.20
CA ILE A 410 -15.01 -16.80 1.11
C ILE A 410 -16.24 -16.96 2.00
N ALA A 411 -17.40 -17.12 1.38
CA ALA A 411 -18.65 -17.40 2.07
C ALA A 411 -18.67 -18.88 2.54
N PRO A 412 -19.29 -19.18 3.69
CA PRO A 412 -19.56 -20.55 4.09
C PRO A 412 -20.38 -21.28 3.01
N LEU A 413 -20.05 -22.55 2.77
CA LEU A 413 -20.90 -23.42 1.95
C LEU A 413 -22.09 -23.84 2.80
N HIS A 414 -23.30 -23.48 2.36
CA HIS A 414 -24.56 -23.88 3.00
C HIS A 414 -25.05 -25.23 2.46
#